data_AF-A0A3N5EMF5-F1
#
_entry.id   AF-A0A3N5EMF5-F1
#
_cell.length_a   1.000
_cell.length_b   1.000
_cell.length_c   1.000
_cell.angle_alpha   90.00
_cell.angle_beta   90.00
_cell.angle_gamma   90.00
#
_symmetry.space_group_name_H-M   'P 1'
#
loop_
_entity.id
_entity.type
_entity.pdbx_description
1 polymer ?
#
loop_
_entity_poly.entity_id
_entity_poly.type
_entity_poly.pdbx_seq_one_letter_code
_entity_poly.pdbx_strand_id
1 'polypeptide(L)'
;MDDNHQDIKPISQELPKTIAFSCWKHHLGFARNALNNRTNYSKIDNFIREIVPLIGESNIDYYIGTLDILTIANEVIAQLKAENAFNPTEYKEWLISENTDYRCISLSDGSNWTLRFGQTDERYIHIHPSRHSKETVRVKSSSLKTVYAFLSHYGLSDAEISNEKINFVRNKFAKLPALKPSSPLTAIRRVLDLFLL
;
A
#
# COMPACT_ATOMS: atom_id res chain seq x y z
N MET A 1 -31.35 14.99 -11.53
CA MET A 1 -30.96 14.64 -10.15
C MET A 1 -29.59 14.03 -10.30
N ASP A 2 -28.57 14.84 -10.01
CA ASP A 2 -27.19 14.56 -10.38
C ASP A 2 -26.62 13.44 -9.52
N ASP A 3 -26.37 12.30 -10.16
CA ASP A 3 -25.54 11.22 -9.65
C ASP A 3 -24.11 11.74 -9.54
N ASN A 4 -23.74 12.20 -8.35
CA ASN A 4 -22.37 12.59 -8.03
C ASN A 4 -21.50 11.33 -8.03
N HIS A 5 -20.97 11.00 -9.20
CA HIS A 5 -19.86 10.09 -9.43
C HIS A 5 -18.61 10.61 -8.71
N GLN A 6 -18.48 10.32 -7.42
CA GLN A 6 -17.14 10.16 -6.85
C GLN A 6 -16.63 8.79 -7.29
N ASP A 7 -16.22 8.74 -8.56
CA ASP A 7 -15.38 7.68 -9.08
C ASP A 7 -14.19 7.52 -8.14
N ILE A 8 -13.83 6.27 -7.87
CA ILE A 8 -12.63 5.90 -7.11
C ILE A 8 -11.47 6.54 -7.86
N LYS A 9 -11.04 7.74 -7.44
CA LYS A 9 -9.94 8.43 -8.11
C LYS A 9 -8.73 7.50 -8.03
N PRO A 10 -8.12 7.15 -9.17
CA PRO A 10 -6.85 6.45 -9.11
C PRO A 10 -5.88 7.35 -8.36
N ILE A 11 -5.32 6.83 -7.26
CA ILE A 11 -4.42 7.50 -6.30
C ILE A 11 -3.26 8.23 -6.99
N SER A 12 -2.95 7.83 -8.22
CA SER A 12 -2.01 8.51 -9.10
C SER A 12 -2.28 10.02 -9.24
N GLN A 13 -3.51 10.50 -9.01
CA GLN A 13 -3.85 11.92 -9.11
C GLN A 13 -3.41 12.77 -7.90
N GLU A 14 -3.17 12.19 -6.72
CA GLU A 14 -2.78 12.95 -5.53
C GLU A 14 -1.27 13.11 -5.41
N LEU A 15 -0.50 12.12 -5.89
CA LEU A 15 0.96 12.16 -5.83
C LEU A 15 1.56 13.03 -6.94
N PRO A 16 2.73 13.66 -6.69
CA PRO A 16 3.53 14.28 -7.74
C PRO A 16 3.72 13.32 -8.93
N LYS A 17 3.59 13.85 -10.16
CA LYS A 17 3.59 13.04 -11.37
C LYS A 17 4.82 12.15 -11.51
N THR A 18 5.99 12.57 -11.01
CA THR A 18 7.27 11.86 -11.09
C THR A 18 7.36 10.61 -10.20
N ILE A 19 6.50 10.51 -9.18
CA ILE A 19 6.53 9.43 -8.19
C ILE A 19 5.64 8.26 -8.63
N ALA A 20 6.23 7.08 -8.69
CA ALA A 20 5.53 5.81 -8.71
C ALA A 20 5.45 5.25 -7.28
N PHE A 21 4.26 5.26 -6.67
CA PHE A 21 4.06 4.69 -5.33
C PHE A 21 2.75 3.90 -5.24
N SER A 22 2.86 2.61 -4.94
CA SER A 22 1.71 1.72 -4.74
C SER A 22 1.16 1.86 -3.32
N CYS A 23 0.42 2.94 -3.04
CA CYS A 23 -0.05 3.27 -1.68
C CYS A 23 -0.86 2.13 -1.03
N TRP A 24 -1.75 1.47 -1.78
CA TRP A 24 -2.49 0.30 -1.29
C TRP A 24 -1.60 -0.87 -0.86
N LYS A 25 -0.43 -1.03 -1.48
CA LYS A 25 0.51 -2.07 -1.08
C LYS A 25 1.27 -1.67 0.17
N HIS A 26 1.71 -0.42 0.24
CA HIS A 26 2.86 -0.06 1.06
C HIS A 26 2.57 0.91 2.20
N HIS A 27 1.34 1.44 2.34
CA HIS A 27 1.06 2.49 3.32
C HIS A 27 -0.23 2.23 4.13
N LEU A 28 -0.07 2.00 5.44
CA LEU A 28 -1.17 1.74 6.37
C LEU A 28 -2.12 2.93 6.50
N GLY A 29 -1.60 4.11 6.83
CA GLY A 29 -2.42 5.32 7.02
C GLY A 29 -3.32 5.62 5.83
N PHE A 30 -2.76 5.57 4.61
CA PHE A 30 -3.51 5.67 3.36
C PHE A 30 -4.64 4.63 3.28
N ALA A 31 -4.31 3.34 3.40
CA ALA A 31 -5.30 2.27 3.24
C ALA A 31 -6.42 2.37 4.28
N ARG A 32 -6.06 2.69 5.53
CA ARG A 32 -7.00 2.88 6.63
C ARG A 32 -7.94 4.06 6.36
N ASN A 33 -7.42 5.21 5.99
CA ASN A 33 -8.23 6.39 5.66
C ASN A 33 -9.18 6.11 4.49
N ALA A 34 -8.68 5.46 3.45
CA ALA A 34 -9.49 5.07 2.30
C ALA A 34 -10.54 3.99 2.63
N LEU A 35 -10.30 3.14 3.64
CA LEU A 35 -11.30 2.18 4.14
C LEU A 35 -12.36 2.84 5.03
N ASN A 36 -11.97 3.81 5.86
CA ASN A 36 -12.86 4.55 6.77
C ASN A 36 -13.81 5.52 6.04
N ASN A 37 -13.33 6.22 5.01
CA ASN A 37 -14.09 7.28 4.33
C ASN A 37 -15.16 6.75 3.34
N ARG A 38 -15.59 5.49 3.48
CA ARG A 38 -16.60 4.90 2.60
C ARG A 38 -18.00 5.23 3.08
N THR A 39 -18.75 5.90 2.22
CA THR A 39 -20.12 6.30 2.50
C THR A 39 -21.17 5.46 1.77
N ASN A 40 -20.81 4.46 0.95
CA ASN A 40 -21.80 3.72 0.16
C ASN A 40 -21.50 2.22 0.01
N TYR A 41 -22.23 1.40 0.78
CA TYR A 41 -22.13 -0.06 0.81
C TYR A 41 -22.52 -0.75 -0.51
N SER A 42 -23.30 -0.09 -1.38
CA SER A 42 -23.82 -0.69 -2.62
C SER A 42 -22.75 -1.02 -3.68
N LYS A 43 -21.53 -0.49 -3.55
CA LYS A 43 -20.42 -0.72 -4.50
C LYS A 43 -19.21 -1.46 -3.91
N ILE A 44 -19.36 -2.05 -2.72
CA ILE A 44 -18.22 -2.62 -1.99
C ILE A 44 -17.55 -3.77 -2.74
N ASP A 45 -18.34 -4.62 -3.41
CA ASP A 45 -17.83 -5.75 -4.19
C ASP A 45 -16.93 -5.28 -5.35
N ASN A 46 -17.33 -4.22 -6.07
CA ASN A 46 -16.54 -3.65 -7.18
C ASN A 46 -15.24 -3.03 -6.67
N PHE A 47 -15.34 -2.26 -5.59
CA PHE A 47 -14.17 -1.66 -4.97
C PHE A 47 -13.13 -2.72 -4.55
N ILE A 48 -13.56 -3.79 -3.87
CA ILE A 48 -12.63 -4.83 -3.44
C ILE A 48 -11.98 -5.51 -4.65
N ARG A 49 -12.76 -5.74 -5.72
CA ARG A 49 -12.26 -6.32 -6.98
C ARG A 49 -11.24 -5.43 -7.68
N GLU A 50 -11.28 -4.12 -7.50
CA GLU A 50 -10.28 -3.20 -8.05
C GLU A 50 -8.98 -3.21 -7.26
N ILE A 51 -9.04 -3.30 -5.93
CA ILE A 51 -7.86 -3.10 -5.07
C ILE A 51 -7.12 -4.36 -4.70
N VAL A 52 -7.82 -5.46 -4.46
CA VAL A 52 -7.17 -6.74 -4.15
C VAL A 52 -6.12 -7.13 -5.20
N PRO A 53 -6.39 -7.01 -6.52
CA PRO A 53 -5.38 -7.30 -7.54
C PRO A 53 -4.15 -6.40 -7.46
N LEU A 54 -4.32 -5.14 -7.04
CA LEU A 54 -3.22 -4.20 -6.89
C LEU A 54 -2.22 -4.63 -5.81
N ILE A 55 -2.51 -5.60 -4.96
CA ILE A 55 -1.59 -6.04 -3.90
C ILE A 55 -0.49 -6.99 -4.43
N GLY A 56 -0.79 -7.76 -5.49
CA GLY A 56 0.12 -8.77 -6.04
C GLY A 56 0.30 -10.00 -5.13
N GLU A 57 1.27 -10.86 -5.41
CA GLU A 57 1.45 -12.15 -4.72
C GLU A 57 2.65 -12.23 -3.76
N SER A 58 3.55 -11.25 -3.77
CA SER A 58 4.79 -11.28 -2.97
C SER A 58 4.58 -10.83 -1.51
N ASN A 59 5.57 -11.05 -0.65
CA ASN A 59 5.63 -10.37 0.64
C ASN A 59 5.85 -8.86 0.45
N ILE A 60 5.21 -8.06 1.30
CA ILE A 60 5.13 -6.62 1.17
C ILE A 60 5.75 -5.96 2.40
N ASP A 61 6.58 -4.96 2.16
CA ASP A 61 7.08 -4.04 3.18
C ASP A 61 6.03 -2.93 3.36
N TYR A 62 5.39 -2.89 4.52
CA TYR A 62 4.23 -2.07 4.81
C TYR A 62 4.58 -0.99 5.83
N TYR A 63 4.54 0.25 5.39
CA TYR A 63 4.80 1.42 6.22
C TYR A 63 3.63 1.66 7.18
N ILE A 64 3.96 1.76 8.47
CA ILE A 64 3.04 1.95 9.58
C ILE A 64 3.29 3.26 10.35
N GLY A 65 4.21 4.09 9.85
CA GLY A 65 4.57 5.36 10.48
C GLY A 65 3.55 6.48 10.22
N THR A 66 3.91 7.68 10.65
CA THR A 66 3.01 8.83 10.71
C THR A 66 3.06 9.75 9.50
N LEU A 67 4.07 9.63 8.63
CA LEU A 67 4.15 10.46 7.42
C LEU A 67 3.04 10.05 6.46
N ASP A 68 2.35 11.03 5.88
CA ASP A 68 1.38 10.75 4.80
C ASP A 68 2.09 10.59 3.44
N ILE A 69 1.32 10.11 2.45
CA ILE A 69 1.84 9.80 1.12
C ILE A 69 2.45 11.03 0.41
N LEU A 70 1.93 12.24 0.68
CA LEU A 70 2.41 13.48 0.05
C LEU A 70 3.70 13.94 0.71
N THR A 71 3.79 13.82 2.03
CA THR A 71 4.97 14.14 2.83
C THR A 71 6.14 13.24 2.41
N ILE A 72 5.91 11.92 2.32
CA ILE A 72 6.90 10.96 1.81
C ILE A 72 7.37 11.37 0.41
N ALA A 73 6.43 11.61 -0.51
CA ALA A 73 6.76 12.00 -1.89
C ALA A 73 7.58 13.30 -1.96
N ASN A 74 7.19 14.31 -1.18
CA ASN A 74 7.86 15.61 -1.17
C ASN A 74 9.26 15.53 -0.56
N GLU A 75 9.45 14.74 0.50
CA GLU A 75 10.77 14.52 1.09
C GLU A 75 11.70 13.80 0.11
N VAL A 76 11.22 12.75 -0.58
CA VAL A 76 11.96 12.06 -1.64
C VAL A 76 12.41 13.06 -2.72
N ILE A 77 11.47 13.89 -3.21
CA ILE A 77 11.76 14.88 -4.26
C ILE A 77 12.77 15.92 -3.78
N ALA A 78 12.62 16.42 -2.55
CA ALA A 78 13.52 17.41 -1.99
C ALA A 78 14.95 16.87 -1.89
N GLN A 79 15.12 15.63 -1.42
CA GLN A 79 16.43 14.98 -1.35
C GLN A 79 17.03 14.77 -2.74
N LEU A 80 16.27 14.25 -3.71
CA LEU A 80 16.76 14.07 -5.08
C LEU A 80 17.16 15.39 -5.75
N LYS A 81 16.44 16.49 -5.48
CA LYS A 81 16.83 17.82 -5.96
C LYS A 81 18.11 18.32 -5.32
N ALA A 82 18.29 18.11 -4.01
CA ALA A 82 19.53 18.49 -3.31
C ALA A 82 20.75 17.72 -3.86
N GLU A 83 20.54 16.49 -4.30
CA GLU A 83 21.55 15.62 -4.93
C GLU A 83 21.75 15.90 -6.44
N ASN A 84 21.02 16.86 -7.03
CA ASN A 84 20.97 17.08 -8.49
C ASN A 84 20.65 15.80 -9.28
N ALA A 85 19.77 14.96 -8.73
CA ALA A 85 19.37 13.65 -9.24
C ALA A 85 17.86 13.58 -9.53
N PHE A 86 17.24 14.73 -9.83
CA PHE A 86 15.79 14.78 -10.00
C PHE A 86 15.35 14.44 -11.41
N ASN A 87 16.11 14.80 -12.45
CA ASN A 87 15.66 14.58 -13.84
C ASN A 87 15.83 13.09 -14.22
N PRO A 88 15.07 12.53 -15.18
CA PRO A 88 15.11 11.08 -15.46
C PRO A 88 16.51 10.50 -15.73
N THR A 89 17.33 11.22 -16.53
CA THR A 89 18.71 10.81 -16.84
C THR A 89 19.60 10.85 -15.60
N GLU A 90 19.60 11.99 -14.88
CA GLU A 90 20.37 12.20 -13.66
C GLU A 90 19.98 11.19 -12.56
N TYR A 91 18.68 10.95 -12.40
CA TYR A 91 18.15 9.97 -11.44
C TYR A 91 18.64 8.55 -11.75
N LYS A 92 18.65 8.18 -13.04
CA LYS A 92 19.14 6.87 -13.48
C LYS A 92 20.64 6.72 -13.20
N GLU A 93 21.43 7.73 -13.51
CA GLU A 93 22.88 7.77 -13.24
C GLU A 93 23.17 7.73 -11.74
N TRP A 94 22.44 8.54 -10.97
CA TRP A 94 22.51 8.56 -9.52
C TRP A 94 22.24 7.17 -8.95
N LEU A 95 21.13 6.51 -9.32
CA LEU A 95 20.79 5.16 -8.86
C LEU A 95 21.93 4.15 -9.07
N ILE A 96 22.53 4.12 -10.26
CA ILE A 96 23.51 3.09 -10.64
C ILE A 96 24.96 3.39 -10.23
N SER A 97 25.24 4.61 -9.75
CA SER A 97 26.61 5.02 -9.42
C SER A 97 27.26 4.21 -8.27
N GLU A 98 26.46 3.44 -7.52
CA GLU A 98 26.93 2.47 -6.50
C GLU A 98 26.94 1.02 -6.99
N ASN A 99 26.87 0.79 -8.31
CA ASN A 99 26.75 -0.54 -8.92
C ASN A 99 25.51 -1.34 -8.46
N THR A 100 24.44 -0.65 -8.08
CA THR A 100 23.13 -1.22 -7.70
C THR A 100 22.03 -0.71 -8.62
N ASP A 101 20.91 -1.43 -8.70
CA ASP A 101 19.70 -0.97 -9.42
C ASP A 101 18.70 -0.24 -8.51
N TYR A 102 19.12 0.08 -7.30
CA TYR A 102 18.33 0.72 -6.26
C TYR A 102 19.21 1.52 -5.31
N ARG A 103 18.61 2.50 -4.64
CA ARG A 103 19.21 3.21 -3.50
C ARG A 103 18.24 3.28 -2.34
N CYS A 104 18.77 3.46 -1.14
CA CYS A 104 17.96 3.69 0.05
C CYS A 104 18.21 5.11 0.56
N ILE A 105 17.15 5.81 0.93
CA ILE A 105 17.22 7.12 1.60
C ILE A 105 16.48 7.04 2.94
N SER A 106 16.84 7.90 3.89
CA SER A 106 16.10 8.05 5.14
C SER A 106 15.18 9.26 5.08
N LEU A 107 13.97 9.12 5.61
CA LEU A 107 13.00 10.21 5.75
C LEU A 107 13.02 10.79 7.17
N SER A 108 12.28 11.87 7.39
CA SER A 108 12.27 12.66 8.63
C SER A 108 11.84 11.88 9.88
N ASP A 109 11.05 10.82 9.73
CA ASP A 109 10.64 9.92 10.82
C ASP A 109 11.67 8.83 11.15
N GLY A 110 12.78 8.78 10.41
CA GLY A 110 13.83 7.77 10.50
C GLY A 110 13.50 6.47 9.77
N SER A 111 12.42 6.41 9.00
CA SER A 111 12.16 5.31 8.09
C SER A 111 13.08 5.39 6.87
N ASN A 112 13.48 4.23 6.37
CA ASN A 112 14.26 4.05 5.16
C ASN A 112 13.35 3.64 4.01
N TRP A 113 13.58 4.24 2.84
CA TRP A 113 12.81 4.03 1.63
C TRP A 113 13.74 3.63 0.50
N THR A 114 13.34 2.58 -0.20
CA THR A 114 14.05 2.08 -1.38
C THR A 114 13.49 2.75 -2.62
N LEU A 115 14.41 3.35 -3.37
CA LEU A 115 14.20 4.02 -4.64
C LEU A 115 14.69 3.11 -5.76
N ARG A 116 13.89 2.97 -6.82
CA ARG A 116 14.20 2.23 -8.05
C ARG A 116 13.78 3.05 -9.26
N PHE A 117 14.31 2.68 -10.43
CA PHE A 117 13.82 3.25 -11.68
C PHE A 117 12.40 2.71 -11.99
N GLY A 118 11.48 3.63 -12.23
CA GLY A 118 10.08 3.33 -12.55
C GLY A 118 9.90 2.77 -13.96
N GLN A 119 8.69 2.29 -14.24
CA GLN A 119 8.38 1.63 -15.51
C GLN A 119 7.87 2.59 -16.60
N THR A 120 7.60 3.84 -16.26
CA THR A 120 7.03 4.84 -17.17
C THR A 120 7.80 6.14 -17.07
N ASP A 121 7.96 6.83 -18.19
CA ASP A 121 8.71 8.09 -18.27
C ASP A 121 8.11 9.19 -17.40
N GLU A 122 6.80 9.20 -17.17
CA GLU A 122 6.17 10.18 -16.29
C GLU A 122 6.39 9.86 -14.81
N ARG A 123 6.43 8.58 -14.42
CA ARG A 123 6.59 8.09 -13.03
C ARG A 123 7.87 7.25 -12.87
N TYR A 124 9.02 7.88 -13.12
CA TYR A 124 10.32 7.22 -13.13
C TYR A 124 10.93 7.04 -11.73
N ILE A 125 10.39 7.67 -10.68
CA ILE A 125 10.88 7.50 -9.30
C ILE A 125 9.97 6.52 -8.57
N HIS A 126 10.31 5.23 -8.62
CA HIS A 126 9.56 4.20 -7.89
C HIS A 126 10.05 4.12 -6.45
N ILE A 127 9.14 4.33 -5.50
CA ILE A 127 9.44 4.25 -4.07
C ILE A 127 8.64 3.15 -3.39
N HIS A 128 9.27 2.51 -2.41
CA HIS A 128 8.60 1.67 -1.42
C HIS A 128 9.41 1.63 -0.12
N PRO A 129 8.79 1.31 1.03
CA PRO A 129 9.52 1.16 2.29
C PRO A 129 10.63 0.12 2.15
N SER A 130 11.78 0.39 2.77
CA SER A 130 12.87 -0.58 2.82
C SER A 130 12.54 -1.71 3.80
N ARG A 131 13.00 -2.91 3.48
CA ARG A 131 12.83 -4.07 4.36
C ARG A 131 13.50 -3.83 5.72
N HIS A 132 12.80 -4.18 6.80
CA HIS A 132 13.28 -4.02 8.19
C HIS A 132 13.60 -2.56 8.58
N SER A 133 13.09 -1.59 7.83
CA SER A 133 13.13 -0.20 8.21
C SER A 133 12.36 0.06 9.50
N LYS A 134 12.73 1.13 10.21
CA LYS A 134 11.86 1.77 11.21
C LYS A 134 10.48 2.06 10.58
N GLU A 135 9.44 1.93 11.38
CA GLU A 135 8.04 2.12 10.95
C GLU A 135 7.61 1.23 9.77
N THR A 136 8.25 0.08 9.57
CA THR A 136 7.92 -0.85 8.48
C THR A 136 7.78 -2.28 8.98
N VAL A 137 6.66 -2.92 8.62
CA VAL A 137 6.41 -4.34 8.92
C VAL A 137 6.29 -5.14 7.64
N ARG A 138 6.84 -6.36 7.63
CA ARG A 138 6.75 -7.25 6.48
C ARG A 138 5.51 -8.15 6.60
N VAL A 139 4.60 -8.05 5.66
CA VAL A 139 3.32 -8.79 5.63
C VAL A 139 3.22 -9.68 4.40
N LYS A 140 2.48 -10.79 4.51
CA LYS A 140 2.15 -11.61 3.33
C LYS A 140 1.05 -10.91 2.54
N SER A 141 1.19 -10.79 1.22
CA SER A 141 0.13 -10.30 0.30
C SER A 141 -1.22 -10.95 0.57
N SER A 142 -1.25 -12.27 0.74
CA SER A 142 -2.47 -13.03 0.98
C SER A 142 -3.16 -12.65 2.29
N SER A 143 -2.41 -12.27 3.33
CA SER A 143 -2.98 -11.77 4.58
C SER A 143 -3.52 -10.36 4.39
N LEU A 144 -2.78 -9.47 3.71
CA LEU A 144 -3.21 -8.10 3.44
C LEU A 144 -4.46 -8.05 2.55
N LYS A 145 -4.50 -8.81 1.45
CA LYS A 145 -5.69 -8.97 0.60
C LYS A 145 -6.90 -9.45 1.40
N THR A 146 -6.69 -10.43 2.29
CA THR A 146 -7.76 -10.95 3.15
C THR A 146 -8.28 -9.86 4.10
N VAL A 147 -7.39 -9.10 4.74
CA VAL A 147 -7.75 -8.01 5.64
C VAL A 147 -8.48 -6.89 4.90
N TYR A 148 -8.02 -6.49 3.71
CA TYR A 148 -8.71 -5.47 2.91
C TYR A 148 -10.12 -5.92 2.51
N ALA A 149 -10.26 -7.16 2.06
CA ALA A 149 -11.57 -7.72 1.73
C ALA A 149 -12.48 -7.81 2.97
N PHE A 150 -11.93 -8.24 4.11
CA PHE A 150 -12.65 -8.33 5.39
C PHE A 150 -13.13 -6.95 5.85
N LEU A 151 -12.22 -5.98 5.99
CA LEU A 151 -12.52 -4.64 6.46
C LEU A 151 -13.44 -3.87 5.52
N SER A 152 -13.32 -4.11 4.22
CA SER A 152 -14.25 -3.54 3.24
C SER A 152 -15.65 -4.12 3.43
N HIS A 153 -15.78 -5.43 3.59
CA HIS A 153 -17.08 -6.11 3.64
C HIS A 153 -17.80 -5.97 4.99
N TYR A 154 -17.09 -6.15 6.10
CA TYR A 154 -17.64 -6.13 7.47
C TYR A 154 -17.44 -4.80 8.19
N GLY A 155 -16.59 -3.91 7.67
CA GLY A 155 -16.24 -2.64 8.32
C GLY A 155 -15.10 -2.77 9.34
N LEU A 156 -14.55 -1.64 9.78
CA LEU A 156 -13.51 -1.60 10.82
C LEU A 156 -14.05 -1.83 12.24
N SER A 157 -15.35 -1.65 12.45
CA SER A 157 -15.99 -1.83 13.77
C SER A 157 -16.29 -3.30 14.11
N ASP A 158 -16.29 -4.21 13.13
CA ASP A 158 -16.48 -5.64 13.36
C ASP A 158 -15.12 -6.32 13.63
N ALA A 159 -14.78 -6.46 14.91
CA ALA A 159 -13.54 -7.08 15.36
C ALA A 159 -13.63 -8.61 15.50
N GLU A 160 -14.82 -9.21 15.32
CA GLU A 160 -15.02 -10.64 15.51
C GLU A 160 -14.69 -11.40 14.23
N ILE A 161 -13.41 -11.69 14.04
CA ILE A 161 -12.96 -12.60 12.97
C ILE A 161 -13.29 -14.05 13.34
N SER A 162 -13.84 -14.78 12.38
CA SER A 162 -14.02 -16.23 12.45
C SER A 162 -13.48 -16.87 11.17
N ASN A 163 -13.17 -18.17 11.20
CA ASN A 163 -12.74 -18.90 10.00
C ASN A 163 -13.80 -18.82 8.88
N GLU A 164 -15.08 -18.81 9.23
CA GLU A 164 -16.18 -18.67 8.28
C GLU A 164 -16.15 -17.31 7.57
N LYS A 165 -16.15 -16.20 8.33
CA LYS A 165 -16.09 -14.85 7.75
C LYS A 165 -14.82 -14.66 6.90
N ILE A 166 -13.68 -15.15 7.38
CA ILE A 166 -12.40 -15.09 6.66
C ILE A 166 -12.47 -15.89 5.35
N ASN A 167 -12.97 -17.12 5.39
CA ASN A 167 -13.07 -17.95 4.19
C ASN A 167 -14.08 -17.40 3.18
N PHE A 168 -15.17 -16.78 3.66
CA PHE A 168 -16.11 -16.09 2.81
C PHE A 168 -15.42 -14.99 1.98
N VAL A 169 -14.72 -14.05 2.64
CA VAL A 169 -14.07 -12.94 1.91
C VAL A 169 -12.87 -13.40 1.07
N ARG A 170 -12.15 -14.45 1.50
CA ARG A 170 -11.05 -15.04 0.72
C ARG A 170 -11.54 -15.60 -0.61
N ASN A 171 -12.61 -16.37 -0.58
CA ASN A 171 -13.19 -16.98 -1.78
C ASN A 171 -13.89 -15.93 -2.66
N LYS A 172 -14.78 -15.13 -2.06
CA LYS A 172 -15.64 -14.19 -2.81
C LYS A 172 -14.85 -13.05 -3.44
N PHE A 173 -13.86 -12.53 -2.71
CA PHE A 173 -13.18 -11.27 -3.08
C PHE A 173 -11.69 -11.42 -3.32
N ALA A 174 -10.97 -12.06 -2.40
CA ALA A 174 -9.51 -12.13 -2.48
C ALA A 174 -9.01 -13.08 -3.59
N LYS A 175 -9.89 -13.95 -4.10
CA LYS A 175 -9.58 -15.07 -5.01
C LYS A 175 -8.47 -15.98 -4.43
N LEU A 176 -8.53 -16.20 -3.11
CA LEU A 176 -7.59 -17.03 -2.38
C LEU A 176 -8.30 -18.31 -1.90
N PRO A 177 -7.59 -19.44 -1.81
CA PRO A 177 -8.18 -20.67 -1.28
C PRO A 177 -8.60 -20.48 0.18
N ALA A 178 -9.68 -21.15 0.57
CA ALA A 178 -10.09 -21.24 1.96
C ALA A 178 -8.96 -21.77 2.85
N LEU A 179 -8.86 -21.22 4.06
CA LEU A 179 -8.04 -21.78 5.13
C LEU A 179 -8.72 -23.03 5.67
N LYS A 180 -7.91 -23.99 6.15
CA LYS A 180 -8.45 -25.18 6.82
C LYS A 180 -9.16 -24.76 8.11
N PRO A 181 -10.21 -25.47 8.56
CA PRO A 181 -10.94 -25.13 9.79
C PRO A 181 -10.05 -25.04 11.04
N SER A 182 -8.96 -25.80 11.11
CA SER A 182 -7.99 -25.80 12.21
C SER A 182 -6.83 -24.82 12.02
N SER A 183 -6.76 -24.11 10.89
CA SER A 183 -5.67 -23.17 10.63
C SER A 183 -5.77 -21.98 11.60
N PRO A 184 -4.66 -21.59 12.25
CA PRO A 184 -4.65 -20.39 13.08
C PRO A 184 -4.80 -19.14 12.21
N LEU A 185 -5.61 -18.17 12.68
CA LEU A 185 -5.80 -16.87 12.03
C LEU A 185 -4.71 -15.84 12.43
N THR A 186 -3.63 -16.26 13.08
CA THR A 186 -2.62 -15.37 13.69
C THR A 186 -2.01 -14.36 12.72
N ALA A 187 -1.67 -14.78 11.49
CA ALA A 187 -1.08 -13.88 10.49
C ALA A 187 -2.09 -12.82 10.00
N ILE A 188 -3.35 -13.21 9.80
CA ILE A 188 -4.42 -12.29 9.39
C ILE A 188 -4.74 -11.34 10.54
N ARG A 189 -4.88 -11.86 11.77
CA ARG A 189 -5.16 -11.07 12.96
C ARG A 189 -4.06 -10.03 13.20
N ARG A 190 -2.78 -10.40 13.12
CA ARG A 190 -1.66 -9.45 13.23
C ARG A 190 -1.75 -8.29 12.24
N VAL A 191 -2.18 -8.55 10.99
CA VAL A 191 -2.35 -7.48 10.00
C VAL A 191 -3.60 -6.66 10.29
N LEU A 192 -4.69 -7.30 10.72
CA LEU A 192 -5.92 -6.61 11.10
C LEU A 192 -5.71 -5.68 12.31
N ASP A 193 -4.95 -6.12 13.31
CA ASP A 193 -4.64 -5.34 14.50
C ASP A 193 -3.94 -4.02 14.13
N LEU A 194 -3.13 -4.01 13.06
CA LEU A 194 -2.53 -2.78 12.53
C LEU A 194 -3.57 -1.75 12.09
N PHE A 195 -4.81 -2.12 11.77
CA PHE A 195 -5.88 -1.18 11.40
C PHE A 195 -6.68 -0.66 12.60
N LEU A 196 -6.49 -1.26 13.77
CA LEU A 196 -7.26 -0.98 14.99
C LEU A 196 -6.47 -0.18 16.03
N LEU A 197 -5.17 0.04 15.81
CA LEU A 197 -4.30 0.95 16.60
C LEU A 197 -4.65 2.41 16.36
#